data_AF-A0A3N4H7V0-F1
#
_entry.id   AF-A0A3N4H7V0-F1
#
_cell.length_a   1.000
_cell.length_b   1.000
_cell.length_c   1.000
_cell.angle_alpha   90.00
_cell.angle_beta   90.00
_cell.angle_gamma   90.00
#
_symmetry.space_group_name_H-M   'P 1'
#
loop_
_entity.id
_entity.type
_entity.pdbx_description
1 polymer ?
#
loop_
_entity_poly.entity_id
_entity_poly.type
_entity_poly.pdbx_seq_one_letter_code
_entity_poly.pdbx_strand_id
1 'polypeptide(L)'
;MKNLSKKEVFKTPEGYFEELPDKILLRNENEKTRSISLIRKYAAAAIIILGIGIFAIYQNNQKEITFQAGLNNEIDLYINSDQWQAEDILSLSENPNSILDEIILAEWGTLDSYNEEDYEIDQWF
;
A
#
# COMPACT_ATOMS: atom_id res chain seq x y z
N MET A 1 37.16 65.81 -40.74
CA MET A 1 36.77 65.92 -39.32
C MET A 1 35.53 66.80 -39.26
N LYS A 2 34.36 66.27 -38.85
CA LYS A 2 33.09 67.03 -38.83
C LYS A 2 32.74 67.36 -37.38
N ASN A 3 32.68 68.64 -37.06
CA ASN A 3 32.45 69.19 -35.72
C ASN A 3 31.01 68.91 -35.27
N LEU A 4 30.84 68.22 -34.15
CA LEU A 4 29.54 68.01 -33.51
C LEU A 4 29.19 69.23 -32.66
N SER A 5 28.23 70.02 -33.11
CA SER A 5 27.66 71.14 -32.36
C SER A 5 27.05 70.61 -31.06
N LYS A 6 27.56 71.10 -29.92
CA LYS A 6 27.11 70.80 -28.55
C LYS A 6 25.74 71.45 -28.31
N LYS A 7 24.71 70.97 -29.01
CA LYS A 7 23.33 71.33 -28.70
C LYS A 7 23.00 70.65 -27.39
N GLU A 8 22.60 71.40 -26.36
CA GLU A 8 22.20 70.84 -25.08
C GLU A 8 20.90 70.03 -25.27
N VAL A 9 21.06 68.73 -25.54
CA VAL A 9 19.94 67.80 -25.83
C VAL A 9 19.19 67.41 -24.55
N PHE A 10 19.71 67.79 -23.37
CA PHE A 10 19.15 67.42 -22.08
C PHE A 10 18.56 68.64 -21.39
N LYS A 11 17.31 68.96 -21.71
CA LYS A 11 16.51 69.90 -20.93
C LYS A 11 15.51 69.10 -20.09
N THR A 12 15.54 69.27 -18.77
CA THR A 12 14.56 68.64 -17.90
C THR A 12 13.18 69.25 -18.16
N PRO A 13 12.12 68.43 -18.25
CA PRO A 13 10.76 68.93 -18.38
C PRO A 13 10.40 69.86 -17.21
N GLU A 14 9.65 70.92 -17.50
CA GLU A 14 9.15 71.83 -16.47
C GLU A 14 8.23 71.06 -15.50
N GLY A 15 8.41 71.27 -14.20
CA GLY A 15 7.62 70.59 -13.16
C GLY A 15 8.00 69.13 -12.86
N TYR A 16 9.00 68.54 -13.54
CA TYR A 16 9.39 67.13 -13.30
C TYR A 16 9.75 66.85 -11.84
N PHE A 17 10.52 67.74 -11.21
CA PHE A 17 10.94 67.58 -9.82
C PHE A 17 9.87 67.98 -8.80
N GLU A 18 8.88 68.78 -9.20
CA GLU A 18 7.77 69.19 -8.33
C GLU A 18 6.75 68.05 -8.18
N GLU A 19 6.47 67.32 -9.27
CA GLU A 19 5.53 66.18 -9.25
C GLU A 19 6.18 64.87 -8.80
N LEU A 20 7.53 64.82 -8.73
CA LEU A 20 8.26 63.60 -8.39
C LEU A 20 7.97 63.07 -6.98
N PRO A 21 7.95 63.91 -5.92
CA PRO A 21 7.61 63.46 -4.57
C PRO A 21 6.22 62.83 -4.51
N ASP A 22 5.22 63.49 -5.10
CA ASP A 22 3.83 63.01 -5.11
C ASP A 22 3.68 61.69 -5.87
N LYS A 23 4.40 61.55 -7.00
CA LYS A 23 4.43 60.29 -7.77
C LYS A 23 5.08 59.14 -7.01
N ILE A 24 6.11 59.40 -6.22
CA ILE A 24 6.77 58.39 -5.39
C ILE A 24 5.85 57.95 -4.23
N LEU A 25 5.18 58.91 -3.58
CA LEU A 25 4.23 58.62 -2.49
C LEU A 25 3.04 57.80 -3.00
N LEU A 26 2.41 58.20 -4.11
CA LEU A 26 1.32 57.45 -4.74
C LEU A 26 1.73 56.04 -5.17
N ARG A 27 2.98 55.84 -5.60
CA ARG A 27 3.49 54.51 -5.93
C ARG A 27 3.58 53.64 -4.69
N ASN A 28 4.13 54.17 -3.60
CA ASN A 28 4.32 53.41 -2.35
C ASN A 28 3.02 53.10 -1.61
N GLU A 29 2.00 53.96 -1.68
CA GLU A 29 0.68 53.71 -1.06
C GLU A 29 -0.10 52.57 -1.74
N ASN A 30 0.14 52.33 -3.03
CA ASN A 30 -0.50 51.26 -3.79
C ASN A 30 0.20 49.90 -3.67
N GLU A 31 1.37 49.86 -3.04
CA GLU A 31 2.03 48.62 -2.63
C GLU A 31 1.35 48.10 -1.36
N LYS A 32 0.09 47.68 -1.50
CA LYS A 32 -0.62 46.91 -0.48
C LYS A 32 0.29 45.74 -0.12
N THR A 33 0.92 45.85 1.04
CA THR A 33 1.68 44.76 1.65
C THR A 33 0.77 43.55 1.60
N ARG A 34 1.08 42.59 0.72
CA ARG A 34 0.32 41.35 0.63
C ARG A 34 0.52 40.69 1.98
N SER A 35 -0.41 40.91 2.90
CA SER A 35 -0.45 40.20 4.15
C SER A 35 -0.65 38.74 3.75
N ILE A 36 0.45 38.00 3.73
CA ILE A 36 0.39 36.56 3.62
C ILE A 36 -0.38 36.14 4.88
N SER A 37 -1.67 35.84 4.67
CA SER A 37 -2.57 35.41 5.71
C SER A 37 -1.93 34.24 6.45
N LEU A 38 -2.00 34.26 7.78
CA LEU A 38 -1.40 33.30 8.70
C LEU A 38 -1.71 31.84 8.32
N ILE A 39 -2.80 31.62 7.59
CA ILE A 39 -3.22 30.36 6.96
C ILE A 39 -2.09 29.71 6.12
N ARG A 40 -1.28 30.49 5.38
CA ARG A 40 -0.16 29.94 4.60
C ARG A 40 1.00 29.43 5.48
N LYS A 41 1.12 29.92 6.71
CA LYS A 41 2.15 29.45 7.67
C LYS A 41 1.76 28.09 8.26
N TYR A 42 0.46 27.87 8.49
CA TYR A 42 -0.06 26.59 8.97
C TYR A 42 -0.29 25.56 7.86
N ALA A 43 -0.35 25.99 6.59
CA ALA A 43 -0.50 25.09 5.45
C ALA A 43 0.62 24.02 5.40
N ALA A 44 1.87 24.39 5.69
CA ALA A 44 2.99 23.45 5.72
C ALA A 44 2.81 22.37 6.80
N ALA A 45 2.39 22.76 8.01
CA ALA A 45 2.15 21.82 9.11
C ALA A 45 0.95 20.89 8.85
N ALA A 46 -0.11 21.39 8.21
CA ALA A 46 -1.29 20.58 7.86
C ALA A 46 -0.95 19.47 6.85
N ILE A 47 -0.06 19.74 5.89
CA ILE A 47 0.39 18.74 4.90
C ILE A 47 1.17 17.62 5.59
N ILE A 48 2.00 17.95 6.59
CA ILE A 48 2.76 16.95 7.35
C ILE A 48 1.82 16.04 8.15
N ILE A 49 0.81 16.61 8.82
CA ILE A 49 -0.18 15.84 9.59
C ILE A 49 -1.02 14.95 8.67
N LEU A 50 -1.46 15.46 7.52
CA LEU A 50 -2.19 14.67 6.53
C LEU A 50 -1.33 13.53 5.96
N GLY A 51 -0.06 13.80 5.63
CA GLY A 51 0.87 12.79 5.13
C GLY A 51 1.10 11.67 6.14
N ILE A 52 1.34 12.02 7.42
CA ILE A 52 1.51 11.05 8.51
C ILE A 52 0.20 10.27 8.75
N GLY A 53 -0.95 10.93 8.70
CA GLY A 53 -2.26 10.29 8.87
C GLY A 53 -2.55 9.26 7.76
N ILE A 54 -2.32 9.64 6.50
CA ILE A 54 -2.47 8.75 5.34
C ILE A 54 -1.50 7.56 5.43
N PHE A 55 -0.25 7.81 5.83
CA PHE A 55 0.76 6.77 6.03
C PHE A 55 0.37 5.80 7.16
N ALA A 56 -0.14 6.30 8.27
CA ALA A 56 -0.62 5.46 9.39
C ALA A 56 -1.80 4.57 8.97
N ILE A 57 -2.73 5.11 8.17
CA ILE A 57 -3.85 4.34 7.60
C ILE A 57 -3.33 3.26 6.64
N TYR A 58 -2.33 3.58 5.82
CA TYR A 58 -1.72 2.62 4.89
C TYR A 58 -1.05 1.47 5.63
N GLN A 59 -0.35 1.75 6.74
CA GLN A 59 0.25 0.71 7.59
C GLN A 59 -0.82 -0.19 8.25
N ASN A 60 -1.97 0.35 8.64
CA ASN A 60 -3.05 -0.44 9.23
C ASN A 60 -3.70 -1.44 8.25
N ASN A 61 -3.50 -1.26 6.94
CA ASN A 61 -3.95 -2.21 5.91
C ASN A 61 -2.96 -3.35 5.67
N GLN A 62 -1.74 -3.25 6.18
CA GLN A 62 -0.81 -4.37 6.30
C GLN A 62 -1.23 -5.20 7.53
N LYS A 63 -2.44 -5.78 7.48
CA LYS A 63 -2.81 -6.81 8.44
C LYS A 63 -1.78 -7.92 8.29
N GLU A 64 -1.18 -8.32 9.41
CA GLU A 64 -0.41 -9.55 9.50
C GLU A 64 -1.15 -10.61 8.68
N ILE A 65 -0.54 -11.07 7.59
CA ILE A 65 -0.93 -12.34 7.01
C ILE A 65 -0.70 -13.30 8.16
N THR A 66 -1.77 -13.64 8.88
CA THR A 66 -1.70 -14.65 9.94
C THR A 66 -1.03 -15.83 9.24
N PHE A 67 0.17 -16.20 9.71
CA PHE A 67 1.00 -17.19 9.04
C PHE A 67 0.19 -18.46 8.69
N GLN A 68 -0.76 -18.81 9.56
CA GLN A 68 -1.71 -19.89 9.34
C GLN A 68 -2.69 -19.65 8.18
N ALA A 69 -3.22 -18.45 7.99
CA ALA A 69 -4.10 -18.13 6.85
C ALA A 69 -3.35 -18.15 5.51
N GLY A 70 -2.07 -17.78 5.51
CA GLY A 70 -1.19 -17.91 4.34
C GLY A 70 -0.85 -19.37 4.03
N LEU A 71 -0.48 -20.13 5.05
CA LEU A 71 -0.15 -21.56 4.91
C LEU A 71 -1.35 -22.38 4.47
N ASN A 72 -2.53 -22.19 5.07
CA ASN A 72 -3.72 -22.97 4.70
C ASN A 72 -4.08 -22.76 3.22
N ASN A 73 -4.01 -21.52 2.75
CA ASN A 73 -4.29 -21.20 1.35
C ASN A 73 -3.27 -21.83 0.37
N GLU A 74 -2.00 -21.96 0.79
CA GLU A 74 -0.97 -22.62 0.00
C GLU A 74 -1.10 -24.15 0.05
N ILE A 75 -1.40 -24.72 1.21
CA ILE A 75 -1.67 -26.14 1.40
C ILE A 75 -2.87 -26.56 0.53
N ASP A 76 -3.96 -25.78 0.56
CA ASP A 76 -5.15 -26.02 -0.28
C ASP A 76 -4.81 -25.96 -1.78
N LEU A 77 -3.94 -25.03 -2.20
CA LEU A 77 -3.50 -24.93 -3.59
C LEU A 77 -2.71 -26.18 -4.03
N TYR A 78 -1.82 -26.69 -3.19
CA TYR A 78 -1.02 -27.88 -3.50
C TYR A 78 -1.87 -29.16 -3.52
N ILE A 79 -2.83 -29.29 -2.59
CA ILE A 79 -3.81 -30.40 -2.60
C ILE A 79 -4.64 -30.37 -3.89
N ASN A 80 -5.17 -29.20 -4.28
CA ASN A 80 -6.03 -29.07 -5.46
C ASN A 80 -5.29 -29.19 -6.81
N SER A 81 -3.96 -28.99 -6.83
CA SER A 81 -3.14 -29.13 -8.04
C SER A 81 -2.69 -30.56 -8.33
N ASP A 82 -3.20 -31.54 -7.55
CA ASP A 82 -2.90 -32.96 -7.67
C ASP A 82 -1.38 -33.25 -7.60
N GLN A 83 -0.64 -32.36 -6.92
CA GLN A 83 0.81 -32.48 -6.71
C GLN A 83 1.15 -33.33 -5.50
N TRP A 84 0.18 -33.55 -4.59
CA TRP A 84 0.34 -34.35 -3.38
C TRP A 84 -0.52 -35.60 -3.53
N GLN A 85 0.12 -36.76 -3.68
CA GLN A 85 -0.57 -38.05 -3.68
C GLN A 85 -0.75 -38.55 -2.23
N ALA A 86 -1.70 -39.46 -1.99
CA ALA A 86 -1.95 -40.01 -0.66
C ALA A 86 -0.69 -40.69 -0.08
N GLU A 87 0.08 -41.34 -0.95
CA GLU A 87 1.34 -42.01 -0.63
C GLU A 87 2.41 -41.04 -0.11
N ASP A 88 2.49 -39.84 -0.73
CA ASP A 88 3.45 -38.81 -0.34
C ASP A 88 3.12 -38.26 1.05
N ILE A 89 1.84 -38.02 1.33
CA ILE A 89 1.35 -37.53 2.63
C ILE A 89 1.63 -38.56 3.73
N LEU A 90 1.41 -39.85 3.43
CA LEU A 90 1.68 -40.94 4.36
C LEU A 90 3.18 -41.05 4.66
N SER A 91 4.05 -40.86 3.67
CA SER A 91 5.51 -40.94 3.85
C SER A 91 6.07 -39.86 4.79
N LEU A 92 5.40 -38.71 4.87
CA LEU A 92 5.79 -37.57 5.70
C LEU A 92 5.16 -37.59 7.10
N SER A 93 4.16 -38.46 7.32
CA SER A 93 3.44 -38.56 8.59
C SER A 93 4.24 -39.32 9.64
N GLU A 94 4.16 -38.88 10.91
CA GLU A 94 4.72 -39.60 12.05
C GLU A 94 4.05 -40.96 12.29
N ASN A 95 2.79 -41.13 11.86
CA ASN A 95 2.03 -42.37 12.01
C ASN A 95 1.18 -42.65 10.74
N PRO A 96 1.77 -43.25 9.70
CA PRO A 96 1.08 -43.46 8.42
C PRO A 96 -0.10 -44.42 8.53
N ASN A 97 0.01 -45.49 9.34
CA ASN A 97 -1.04 -46.51 9.41
C ASN A 97 -2.37 -45.95 9.94
N SER A 98 -2.33 -45.09 10.96
CA SER A 98 -3.55 -44.47 11.50
C SER A 98 -4.26 -43.57 10.50
N ILE A 99 -3.49 -42.84 9.67
CA ILE A 99 -4.05 -41.96 8.64
C ILE A 99 -4.58 -42.80 7.47
N LEU A 100 -3.86 -43.86 7.09
CA LEU A 100 -4.30 -44.79 6.06
C LEU A 100 -5.62 -45.45 6.43
N ASP A 101 -5.78 -45.91 7.68
CA ASP A 101 -7.03 -46.49 8.18
C ASP A 101 -8.17 -45.45 8.13
N GLU A 102 -7.91 -44.19 8.47
CA GLU A 102 -8.89 -43.10 8.38
C GLU A 102 -9.30 -42.81 6.93
N ILE A 103 -8.36 -42.81 5.99
CA ILE A 103 -8.62 -42.63 4.56
C ILE A 103 -9.46 -43.80 4.01
N ILE A 104 -9.10 -45.04 4.34
CA ILE A 104 -9.84 -46.24 3.94
C ILE A 104 -11.27 -46.17 4.50
N LEU A 105 -11.44 -45.82 5.78
CA LEU A 105 -12.77 -45.68 6.38
C LEU A 105 -13.59 -44.53 5.76
N ALA A 106 -12.97 -43.43 5.36
CA ALA A 106 -13.67 -42.32 4.73
C ALA A 106 -14.16 -42.67 3.31
N GLU A 107 -13.39 -43.44 2.54
CA GLU A 107 -13.72 -43.83 1.17
C GLU A 107 -14.55 -45.13 1.10
N TRP A 108 -14.28 -46.09 1.99
CA TRP A 108 -14.85 -47.44 1.98
C TRP A 108 -15.69 -47.77 3.20
N GLY A 109 -15.70 -46.95 4.25
CA GLY A 109 -16.38 -47.26 5.54
C GLY A 109 -17.90 -47.35 5.47
N THR A 110 -18.52 -47.15 4.31
CA THR A 110 -19.93 -47.52 4.07
C THR A 110 -20.12 -48.97 3.61
N LEU A 111 -19.05 -49.71 3.27
CA LEU A 111 -19.11 -51.07 2.71
C LEU A 111 -18.91 -52.19 3.76
N ASP A 112 -18.34 -51.90 4.92
CA ASP A 112 -17.99 -52.93 5.93
C ASP A 112 -19.16 -53.40 6.83
N SER A 113 -20.41 -53.10 6.48
CA SER A 113 -21.57 -53.72 7.16
C SER A 113 -21.80 -55.19 6.77
N TYR A 114 -21.05 -55.75 5.82
CA TYR A 114 -21.17 -57.14 5.40
C TYR A 114 -19.81 -57.82 5.39
N ASN A 115 -19.71 -58.92 6.14
CA ASN A 115 -18.70 -60.00 6.05
C ASN A 115 -17.64 -60.08 7.16
N GLU A 116 -18.06 -60.11 8.43
CA GLU A 116 -17.22 -60.67 9.52
C GLU A 116 -17.78 -61.98 10.14
N GLU A 117 -18.89 -62.54 9.65
CA GLU A 117 -19.51 -63.73 10.28
C GLU A 117 -19.31 -65.09 9.58
N ASP A 118 -18.75 -65.16 8.38
CA ASP A 118 -18.73 -66.43 7.61
C ASP A 118 -17.32 -66.95 7.31
N TYR A 119 -16.52 -67.25 8.34
CA TYR A 119 -15.47 -68.28 8.22
C TYR A 119 -15.34 -69.06 9.55
N GLU A 120 -16.29 -69.97 9.80
CA GLU A 120 -16.01 -71.17 10.58
C GLU A 120 -14.87 -71.92 9.89
N ILE A 121 -13.65 -71.77 10.40
CA ILE A 121 -12.51 -72.56 9.96
C ILE A 121 -12.73 -73.98 10.52
N ASP A 122 -13.29 -74.82 9.66
CA ASP A 122 -13.30 -76.27 9.79
C ASP A 122 -11.91 -76.76 10.18
N GLN A 123 -11.78 -77.23 11.42
CA GLN A 123 -10.61 -77.94 11.91
C GLN A 123 -10.51 -79.29 11.21
N TRP A 124 -9.55 -79.44 10.29
CA TRP A 124 -9.15 -80.76 9.81
C TRP A 124 -7.62 -80.93 9.74
N PHE A 125 -7.17 -81.79 10.66
CA PHE A 125 -5.90 -82.52 10.89
C PHE A 125 -4.62 -81.76 11.22
#